data_AF-A0A1V4VTZ5-F1
#
_entry.id   AF-A0A1V4VTZ5-F1
#
_cell.length_a   1.000
_cell.length_b   1.000
_cell.length_c   1.000
_cell.angle_alpha   90.00
_cell.angle_beta   90.00
_cell.angle_gamma   90.00
#
_symmetry.space_group_name_H-M   'P 1'
#
loop_
_entity.id
_entity.type
_entity.pdbx_description
1 polymer ?
#
loop_
_entity_poly.entity_id
_entity_poly.type
_entity_poly.pdbx_seq_one_letter_code
_entity_poly.pdbx_strand_id
1 'polypeptide(L)'
;MAEHSLITREYNLIPKEYMNHIANAEIPPELQPFVEPALTNFKNEIAAELLGVDYENIDKGDLPSRMNGSVGGKMVKQFVKFSEAVLAYNYAINNNLLLKDRN
;
A
#
# COMPACT_ATOMS: atom_id res chain seq x y z
N MET A 1 14.66 -17.49 0.99
CA MET A 1 14.48 -16.39 1.96
C MET A 1 13.04 -15.95 1.82
N ALA A 2 12.25 -15.97 2.89
CA ALA A 2 10.84 -15.58 2.81
C ALA A 2 10.77 -14.09 2.43
N GLU A 3 10.26 -13.78 1.24
CA GLU A 3 9.95 -12.42 0.85
C GLU A 3 8.97 -11.82 1.85
N HIS A 4 9.30 -10.63 2.36
CA HIS A 4 8.44 -9.92 3.29
C HIS A 4 7.24 -9.33 2.53
N SER A 5 6.09 -9.99 2.62
CA SER A 5 4.86 -9.53 1.97
C SER A 5 4.45 -8.11 2.41
N LEU A 6 4.15 -7.26 1.42
CA LEU A 6 3.55 -5.93 1.53
C LEU A 6 2.02 -5.95 1.60
N ILE A 7 1.36 -7.08 1.83
CA ILE A 7 -0.11 -7.13 2.04
C ILE A 7 -0.51 -7.65 3.42
N THR A 8 0.31 -8.49 4.06
CA THR A 8 -0.03 -9.14 5.34
C THR A 8 0.87 -8.74 6.51
N ARG A 9 1.74 -7.75 6.34
CA ARG A 9 2.72 -7.35 7.37
C ARG A 9 2.13 -6.37 8.39
N GLU A 10 2.62 -6.43 9.62
CA GLU A 10 2.48 -5.32 10.58
C GLU A 10 3.32 -4.13 10.13
N TYR A 11 2.66 -3.03 9.80
CA TYR A 11 3.32 -1.78 9.43
C TYR A 11 3.66 -0.98 10.67
N ASN A 12 4.86 -0.42 10.69
CA ASN A 12 5.16 0.68 11.59
C ASN A 12 4.31 1.90 11.19
N LEU A 13 3.88 2.69 12.17
CA LEU A 13 3.26 3.97 11.89
C LEU A 13 4.18 4.82 11.01
N ILE A 14 3.62 5.45 9.98
CA ILE A 14 4.34 6.42 9.16
C ILE A 14 4.86 7.52 10.10
N PRO A 15 6.19 7.80 10.13
CA PRO A 15 6.74 8.89 10.93
C PRO A 15 5.99 10.20 10.68
N LYS A 16 5.76 10.98 11.74
CA LYS A 16 5.00 12.25 11.65
C LYS A 16 5.60 13.23 10.62
N GLU A 17 6.92 13.22 10.46
CA GLU A 17 7.62 14.02 9.46
C GLU A 17 7.18 13.70 8.03
N TYR A 18 6.90 12.44 7.71
CA TYR A 18 6.41 12.02 6.40
C TYR A 18 4.93 12.35 6.18
N MET A 19 4.14 12.47 7.26
CA MET A 19 2.74 12.88 7.14
C MET A 19 2.57 14.27 6.54
N ASN A 20 3.52 15.19 6.76
CA ASN A 20 3.48 16.53 6.16
C ASN A 20 3.66 16.48 4.64
N HIS A 21 4.55 15.62 4.14
CA HIS A 21 4.73 15.43 2.70
C HIS A 21 3.48 14.82 2.06
N ILE A 22 2.87 13.82 2.70
CA ILE A 22 1.62 13.19 2.22
C ILE A 22 0.48 14.21 2.16
N ALA A 23 0.37 15.12 3.14
CA ALA A 23 -0.64 16.18 3.13
C ALA A 23 -0.51 17.13 1.91
N ASN A 24 0.70 17.27 1.39
CA ASN A 24 1.00 18.06 0.19
C ASN A 24 1.04 17.21 -1.09
N ALA A 25 0.66 15.93 -1.02
CA ALA A 25 0.78 14.96 -2.11
C ALA A 25 2.22 14.78 -2.64
N GLU A 26 3.20 14.93 -1.76
CA GLU A 26 4.62 14.75 -2.05
C GLU A 26 5.13 13.44 -1.45
N ILE A 27 6.04 12.78 -2.18
CA ILE A 27 6.82 11.67 -1.65
C ILE A 27 8.13 12.26 -1.10
N PRO A 28 8.50 11.99 0.17
CA PRO A 28 9.79 12.41 0.71
C PRO A 28 10.94 12.03 -0.24
N PRO A 29 11.86 12.94 -0.57
CA PRO A 29 12.91 12.69 -1.56
C PRO A 29 13.73 11.41 -1.30
N GLU A 30 14.03 11.13 -0.04
CA GLU A 30 14.74 9.93 0.41
C GLU A 30 13.96 8.62 0.16
N LEU A 31 12.63 8.70 0.01
CA LEU A 31 11.77 7.56 -0.28
C LEU A 31 11.58 7.30 -1.77
N GLN A 32 11.84 8.29 -2.64
CA GLN A 32 11.61 8.14 -4.08
C GLN A 32 12.25 6.91 -4.71
N PRO A 33 13.52 6.54 -4.40
CA PRO A 33 14.14 5.36 -4.99
C PRO A 33 13.42 4.04 -4.65
N PHE A 34 12.61 4.02 -3.59
CA PHE A 34 11.92 2.82 -3.12
C PHE A 34 10.49 2.71 -3.65
N VAL A 35 9.95 3.75 -4.30
CA VAL A 35 8.56 3.77 -4.79
C VAL A 35 8.32 2.69 -5.85
N GLU A 36 9.12 2.68 -6.92
CA GLU A 36 8.95 1.71 -8.01
C GLU A 36 9.18 0.26 -7.58
N PRO A 37 10.23 -0.08 -6.80
CA PRO A 37 10.38 -1.41 -6.24
C PRO A 37 9.20 -1.83 -5.37
N ALA A 38 8.72 -0.96 -4.47
CA ALA A 38 7.59 -1.27 -3.60
C ALA A 38 6.29 -1.48 -4.40
N LEU A 39 6.00 -0.64 -5.39
CA LEU A 39 4.83 -0.78 -6.26
C LEU A 39 4.90 -2.06 -7.11
N THR A 40 6.09 -2.44 -7.56
CA THR A 40 6.30 -3.67 -8.33
C THR A 40 6.05 -4.90 -7.48
N ASN A 41 6.65 -4.97 -6.29
CA ASN A 41 6.44 -6.07 -5.35
C ASN A 41 4.96 -6.19 -4.96
N PHE A 42 4.34 -5.06 -4.62
CA PHE A 42 2.93 -5.03 -4.26
C PHE A 42 2.02 -5.54 -5.39
N LYS A 43 2.27 -5.11 -6.63
CA LYS A 43 1.53 -5.60 -7.81
C LYS A 43 1.70 -7.11 -8.00
N ASN A 44 2.92 -7.63 -7.85
CA ASN A 44 3.22 -9.04 -7.99
C ASN A 44 2.54 -9.87 -6.89
N GLU A 45 2.58 -9.41 -5.64
CA GLU A 45 1.88 -10.03 -4.52
C GLU A 45 0.36 -10.07 -4.73
N ILE A 46 -0.23 -8.96 -5.20
CA ILE A 46 -1.67 -8.90 -5.49
C ILE A 46 -2.06 -9.86 -6.61
N ALA A 47 -1.24 -9.99 -7.64
CA ALA A 47 -1.49 -10.92 -8.73
C ALA A 47 -1.30 -12.38 -8.30
N ALA A 48 -0.27 -12.68 -7.49
CA ALA A 48 -0.08 -14.00 -6.90
C ALA A 48 -1.28 -14.38 -6.01
N GLU A 49 -1.77 -13.46 -5.18
CA GLU A 49 -2.91 -13.70 -4.30
C GLU A 49 -4.24 -13.83 -5.06
N LEU A 50 -4.49 -12.95 -6.04
CA LEU A 50 -5.77 -12.88 -6.74
C LEU A 50 -5.91 -13.90 -7.87
N LEU A 51 -4.81 -14.19 -8.57
CA LEU A 51 -4.80 -15.00 -9.79
C LEU A 51 -3.96 -16.28 -9.67
N GLY A 52 -3.11 -16.40 -8.65
CA GLY A 52 -2.21 -17.55 -8.50
C GLY A 52 -1.09 -17.60 -9.53
N VAL A 53 -0.69 -16.46 -10.09
CA VAL A 53 0.31 -16.38 -11.17
C VAL A 53 1.55 -15.62 -10.73
N ASP A 54 2.70 -16.01 -11.29
CA ASP A 54 3.92 -15.22 -11.25
C ASP A 54 3.81 -14.07 -12.26
N TYR A 55 3.33 -12.94 -11.77
CA TYR A 55 3.05 -11.78 -12.60
C TYR A 55 4.30 -11.05 -13.09
N GLU A 56 5.47 -11.34 -12.51
CA GLU A 56 6.74 -10.80 -12.96
C GLU A 56 7.15 -11.46 -14.27
N ASN A 57 7.13 -12.80 -14.29
CA ASN A 57 7.68 -13.60 -15.39
C ASN A 57 6.65 -14.01 -16.46
N ILE A 58 5.35 -13.96 -16.16
CA ILE A 58 4.31 -14.27 -17.15
C ILE A 58 4.20 -13.19 -18.23
N ASP A 59 3.98 -13.62 -19.47
CA ASP A 59 3.51 -12.72 -20.52
C ASP A 59 2.09 -12.26 -20.19
N LYS A 60 1.93 -10.98 -19.88
CA LYS A 60 0.64 -10.39 -19.50
C LYS A 60 -0.33 -10.37 -20.68
N GLY A 61 0.15 -10.53 -21.92
CA GLY A 61 -0.67 -10.71 -23.12
C GLY A 61 -1.44 -12.03 -23.15
N ASP A 62 -0.91 -13.08 -22.49
CA ASP A 62 -1.59 -14.37 -22.36
C ASP A 62 -2.71 -14.34 -21.31
N LEU A 63 -2.69 -13.34 -20.43
CA LEU A 63 -3.74 -13.13 -19.43
C LEU A 63 -4.91 -12.33 -20.05
N PRO A 64 -6.17 -12.75 -19.83
CA PRO A 64 -7.33 -11.96 -20.19
C PRO A 64 -7.24 -10.54 -19.64
N SER A 65 -7.58 -9.51 -20.43
CA SER A 65 -7.50 -8.11 -20.01
C SER A 65 -8.27 -7.82 -18.72
N ARG A 66 -9.37 -8.56 -18.46
CA ARG A 66 -10.13 -8.49 -17.21
C ARG A 66 -9.34 -8.92 -15.99
N MET A 67 -8.47 -9.92 -16.11
CA MET A 67 -7.59 -10.37 -15.03
C MET A 67 -6.48 -9.37 -14.76
N ASN A 68 -5.82 -8.85 -15.81
CA ASN A 68 -4.85 -7.76 -15.65
C ASN A 68 -5.51 -6.54 -14.99
N GLY A 69 -6.72 -6.19 -15.41
CA GLY A 69 -7.51 -5.10 -14.84
C GLY A 69 -7.92 -5.34 -13.39
N SER A 70 -8.20 -6.59 -12.98
CA SER A 70 -8.57 -6.89 -11.59
C SER A 70 -7.40 -6.75 -10.62
N VAL A 71 -6.16 -7.04 -11.06
CA VAL A 71 -4.93 -6.77 -10.30
C VAL A 71 -4.79 -5.28 -10.01
N GLY A 72 -4.81 -4.44 -11.06
CA GLY A 72 -4.73 -2.99 -10.90
C GLY A 72 -5.89 -2.41 -10.06
N GLY A 73 -7.11 -2.91 -10.27
CA GLY A 73 -8.27 -2.53 -9.49
C GLY A 73 -8.16 -2.89 -8.01
N LYS A 74 -7.57 -4.05 -7.68
CA LYS A 74 -7.33 -4.45 -6.28
C LYS A 74 -6.24 -3.60 -5.63
N MET A 75 -5.18 -3.25 -6.38
CA MET A 75 -4.14 -2.32 -5.90
C MET A 75 -4.75 -0.97 -5.50
N VAL A 76 -5.54 -0.35 -6.38
CA VAL A 76 -6.20 0.94 -6.09
C VAL A 76 -7.11 0.84 -4.87
N LYS A 77 -7.91 -0.24 -4.74
CA LYS A 77 -8.75 -0.44 -3.56
C LYS A 77 -7.96 -0.49 -2.26
N GLN A 78 -6.79 -1.13 -2.25
CA GLN A 78 -5.94 -1.19 -1.06
C GLN A 78 -5.27 0.16 -0.77
N PHE A 79 -4.79 0.87 -1.79
CA PHE A 79 -4.26 2.22 -1.62
C PHE A 79 -5.29 3.19 -1.02
N VAL A 80 -6.54 3.13 -1.51
CA VAL A 80 -7.64 3.92 -0.94
C VAL A 80 -7.85 3.58 0.53
N LYS A 81 -7.90 2.30 0.90
CA LYS A 81 -8.04 1.87 2.31
C LYS A 81 -6.89 2.35 3.19
N PHE A 82 -5.65 2.32 2.69
CA PHE A 82 -4.50 2.85 3.44
C PHE A 82 -4.65 4.36 3.67
N SER A 83 -5.00 5.12 2.63
CA SER A 83 -5.26 6.55 2.74
C SER A 83 -6.41 6.86 3.71
N GLU A 84 -7.52 6.13 3.62
CA GLU A 84 -8.68 6.26 4.54
C GLU A 84 -8.26 6.01 6.00
N ALA A 85 -7.50 4.94 6.26
CA ALA A 85 -7.03 4.62 7.61
C ALA A 85 -6.11 5.71 8.16
N VAL A 86 -5.17 6.22 7.35
CA VAL A 86 -4.28 7.32 7.72
C VAL A 86 -5.07 8.60 8.02
N LEU A 87 -6.03 8.97 7.17
CA LEU A 87 -6.87 10.15 7.38
C LEU A 87 -7.72 10.02 8.65
N ALA A 88 -8.38 8.87 8.85
CA ALA A 88 -9.18 8.60 10.03
C ALA A 88 -8.33 8.66 11.32
N TYR A 89 -7.13 8.08 11.30
CA TYR A 89 -6.20 8.11 12.42
C TYR A 89 -5.79 9.56 12.78
N ASN A 90 -5.39 10.36 11.78
CA ASN A 90 -5.01 11.76 12.02
C ASN A 90 -6.18 12.60 12.51
N TYR A 91 -7.37 12.43 11.93
CA TYR A 91 -8.58 13.09 12.40
C TYR A 91 -8.86 12.73 13.87
N ALA A 92 -8.81 11.45 14.21
CA ALA A 92 -9.16 10.99 15.55
C ALA A 92 -8.12 11.42 16.61
N ILE A 93 -6.83 11.45 16.31
CA ILE A 93 -5.80 11.96 17.24
C ILE A 93 -5.92 13.47 17.45
N ASN A 94 -6.05 14.26 16.37
CA ASN A 94 -6.08 15.72 16.47
C ASN A 94 -7.33 16.24 17.20
N ASN A 95 -8.38 15.42 17.25
CA ASN A 95 -9.62 15.73 17.97
C ASN A 95 -9.72 14.98 19.32
N ASN A 96 -8.64 14.35 19.81
CA ASN A 96 -8.61 13.59 21.05
C ASN A 96 -9.70 12.49 21.13
N LEU A 97 -10.11 11.93 19.99
CA LEU A 97 -11.14 10.90 19.87
C LEU A 97 -10.59 9.49 20.12
N LEU A 98 -9.27 9.30 20.02
CA LEU A 98 -8.59 8.04 20.39
C LEU A 98 -8.08 8.02 21.83
N LEU A 99 -8.60 8.90 22.70
CA LEU A 99 -8.37 8.77 24.15
C LEU A 99 -9.06 7.49 24.66
N LYS A 100 -8.33 6.38 24.66
CA LYS A 100 -8.62 5.24 25.52
C LYS A 100 -7.33 4.75 26.20
N ASP A 101 -7.27 5.14 27.47
CA ASP A 101 -6.67 4.41 28.59
C ASP A 101 -5.16 4.13 28.54
N ARG A 102 -4.39 5.09 29.04
CA ARG A 102 -3.16 4.81 29.80
C ARG A 102 -3.34 5.32 31.23
N ASN A 103 -4.06 4.53 32.02
CA ASN A 103 -3.76 4.36 33.45
C ASN A 103 -3.08 3.01 33.58
#